data_AF-A0A2R3N1H3-F1
#
_entry.id   AF-A0A2R3N1H3-F1
#
_cell.length_a   1.000
_cell.length_b   1.000
_cell.length_c   1.000
_cell.angle_alpha   90.00
_cell.angle_beta   90.00
_cell.angle_gamma   90.00
#
_symmetry.space_group_name_H-M   'P 1'
#
loop_
_entity.id
_entity.type
_entity.pdbx_description
1 polymer ?
#
loop_
_entity_poly.entity_id
_entity_poly.type
_entity_poly.pdbx_seq_one_letter_code
_entity_poly.pdbx_strand_id
1 'polypeptide(L)'
;MKQKEFNRELYNIYTGILKNNEDFLAGSDAAIHYETDCPEYAELTAKYDLKRKAGRGTDFERAVRLMRHFAPKLKHKGDYDNQIERNSLALLEYCYEKPENGINCLNKAKILAECCMAVGIKARRIAIMPYSPYDFDNHVVTEIYDLKRKKWIMLDMTTGGYYIDEEREPLSCLEIRQKLAGQELCSIVLARQSMVDAKTLFERNLEDNAYYAKNMFYFIVDEYSSFGEKGDRFFIAPQHFDCQKAMINNLEYKLKAGREKGLPPEVLRATATFLEKWKQRKLCYINLKSVWR
;
A
#
# COMPACT_ATOMS: atom_id res chain seq x y z
N MET A 1 -18.43 23.25 -3.89
CA MET A 1 -17.33 24.23 -3.96
C MET A 1 -16.38 24.08 -2.77
N LYS A 2 -16.86 24.30 -1.53
CA LYS A 2 -16.05 24.17 -0.29
C LYS A 2 -15.26 22.86 -0.13
N GLN A 3 -15.87 21.69 -0.37
CA GLN A 3 -15.15 20.41 -0.24
C GLN A 3 -14.00 20.26 -1.26
N LYS A 4 -14.22 20.72 -2.49
CA LYS A 4 -13.21 20.64 -3.55
C LYS A 4 -12.04 21.59 -3.26
N GLU A 5 -12.34 22.78 -2.74
CA GLU A 5 -11.32 23.75 -2.28
C GLU A 5 -10.52 23.18 -1.09
N PHE A 6 -11.19 22.56 -0.12
CA PHE A 6 -10.54 21.89 1.01
C PHE A 6 -9.63 20.75 0.55
N ASN A 7 -10.10 19.86 -0.33
CA ASN A 7 -9.29 18.78 -0.88
C ASN A 7 -8.11 19.31 -1.71
N ARG A 8 -8.27 20.45 -2.40
CA ARG A 8 -7.19 21.14 -3.11
C ARG A 8 -6.14 21.67 -2.14
N GLU A 9 -6.56 22.29 -1.03
CA GLU A 9 -5.66 22.77 0.00
C GLU A 9 -4.87 21.63 0.63
N LEU A 10 -5.54 20.53 1.00
CA LEU A 10 -4.88 19.31 1.48
C LEU A 10 -3.88 18.76 0.46
N TYR A 11 -4.28 18.65 -0.81
CA TYR A 11 -3.38 18.22 -1.89
C TYR A 11 -2.13 19.10 -1.95
N ASN A 12 -2.28 20.43 -1.91
CA ASN A 12 -1.15 21.37 -1.93
C ASN A 12 -0.24 21.21 -0.71
N ILE A 13 -0.81 21.05 0.49
CA ILE A 13 -0.05 20.83 1.73
C ILE A 13 0.77 19.54 1.61
N TYR A 14 0.12 18.43 1.24
CA TYR A 14 0.79 17.12 1.20
C TYR A 14 1.85 17.05 0.10
N THR A 15 1.56 17.57 -1.10
CA THR A 15 2.56 17.64 -2.17
C THR A 15 3.73 18.56 -1.82
N GLY A 16 3.49 19.68 -1.14
CA GLY A 16 4.54 20.55 -0.61
C GLY A 16 5.43 19.87 0.41
N ILE A 17 4.87 19.02 1.29
CA ILE A 17 5.66 18.19 2.22
C ILE A 17 6.56 17.23 1.44
N LEU A 18 6.04 16.55 0.42
CA LEU A 18 6.86 15.66 -0.43
C LEU A 18 7.97 16.43 -1.14
N LYS A 19 7.66 17.62 -1.68
CA LYS A 19 8.62 18.47 -2.39
C LYS A 19 9.78 18.93 -1.52
N ASN A 20 9.52 19.23 -0.25
CA ASN A 20 10.57 19.64 0.69
C ASN A 20 11.42 18.46 1.20
N ASN A 21 11.11 17.22 0.81
CA ASN A 21 11.71 16.01 1.34
C ASN A 21 12.03 15.02 0.20
N GLU A 22 12.61 15.49 -0.90
CA GLU A 22 12.92 14.67 -2.08
C GLU A 22 14.10 13.71 -1.85
N ASP A 23 15.07 14.11 -1.03
CA ASP A 23 16.27 13.33 -0.74
C ASP A 23 16.00 12.26 0.32
N PHE A 24 16.47 11.04 0.05
CA PHE A 24 16.28 9.88 0.92
C PHE A 24 17.53 9.55 1.73
N LEU A 25 17.31 9.02 2.92
CA LEU A 25 18.36 8.49 3.78
C LEU A 25 19.10 7.36 3.06
N ALA A 26 20.43 7.40 3.09
CA ALA A 26 21.25 6.28 2.65
C ALA A 26 21.05 5.07 3.58
N GLY A 27 20.80 3.92 2.97
CA GLY A 27 20.64 2.65 3.67
C GLY A 27 21.60 1.59 3.14
N SER A 28 21.35 0.34 3.54
CA SER A 28 22.06 -0.80 2.97
C SER A 28 21.56 -1.14 1.56
N ASP A 29 22.36 -1.91 0.82
CA ASP A 29 21.97 -2.49 -0.48
C ASP A 29 21.25 -3.85 -0.34
N ALA A 30 20.63 -4.11 0.82
CA ALA A 30 19.83 -5.32 1.05
C ALA A 30 18.67 -5.42 0.05
N ALA A 31 18.40 -6.63 -0.42
CA ALA A 31 17.42 -6.90 -1.45
C ALA A 31 16.12 -7.48 -0.87
N ILE A 32 15.01 -7.25 -1.57
CA ILE A 32 13.75 -7.95 -1.30
C ILE A 32 13.83 -9.35 -1.93
N HIS A 33 13.49 -10.36 -1.15
CA HIS A 33 13.44 -11.75 -1.57
C HIS A 33 12.05 -12.10 -2.10
N TYR A 34 11.98 -12.89 -3.18
CA TYR A 34 10.72 -13.25 -3.82
C TYR A 34 10.62 -14.77 -3.87
N GLU A 35 9.65 -15.32 -3.16
CA GLU A 35 9.44 -16.76 -3.05
C GLU A 35 8.23 -17.13 -3.89
N THR A 36 8.48 -17.42 -5.18
CA THR A 36 7.44 -17.76 -6.16
C THR A 36 7.11 -19.25 -6.20
N ASP A 37 7.93 -20.09 -5.57
CA ASP A 37 7.81 -21.54 -5.61
C ASP A 37 7.44 -22.07 -4.21
N CYS A 38 6.14 -22.21 -3.98
CA CYS A 38 5.59 -22.83 -2.77
C CYS A 38 4.29 -23.60 -3.11
N PRO A 39 4.00 -24.72 -2.42
CA PRO A 39 2.83 -25.53 -2.70
C PRO A 39 1.51 -24.78 -2.49
N GLU A 40 1.46 -23.82 -1.57
CA GLU A 40 0.27 -23.03 -1.25
C GLU A 40 -0.17 -22.15 -2.43
N TYR A 41 0.75 -21.73 -3.31
CA TYR A 41 0.39 -21.03 -4.54
C TYR A 41 -0.29 -21.93 -5.57
N ALA A 42 0.06 -23.22 -5.62
CA ALA A 42 -0.65 -24.18 -6.47
C ALA A 42 -2.09 -24.39 -5.95
N GLU A 43 -2.25 -24.52 -4.64
CA GLU A 43 -3.57 -24.61 -3.98
C GLU A 43 -4.40 -23.33 -4.23
N LEU A 44 -3.83 -22.15 -3.94
CA LEU A 44 -4.49 -20.86 -4.14
C LEU A 44 -4.94 -20.68 -5.59
N THR A 45 -4.08 -21.07 -6.54
CA THR A 45 -4.37 -21.03 -7.97
C THR A 45 -5.54 -21.93 -8.35
N ALA A 46 -5.57 -23.16 -7.81
CA ALA A 46 -6.63 -24.13 -8.08
C ALA A 46 -7.96 -23.69 -7.44
N LYS A 47 -7.95 -23.35 -6.16
CA LYS A 47 -9.14 -22.99 -5.37
C LYS A 47 -9.88 -21.78 -5.94
N TYR A 48 -9.14 -20.72 -6.28
CA TYR A 48 -9.74 -19.49 -6.80
C TYR A 48 -9.63 -19.35 -8.31
N ASP A 49 -9.13 -20.37 -9.01
CA ASP A 49 -9.05 -20.41 -10.47
C ASP A 49 -8.36 -19.14 -11.03
N LEU A 50 -7.18 -18.85 -10.44
CA LEU A 50 -6.45 -17.61 -10.68
C LEU A 50 -5.92 -17.51 -12.11
N LYS A 51 -5.49 -18.63 -12.71
CA LYS A 51 -4.98 -18.65 -14.09
C LYS A 51 -6.04 -18.17 -15.09
N ARG A 52 -7.29 -18.62 -14.96
CA ARG A 52 -8.38 -18.17 -15.84
C ARG A 52 -8.72 -16.70 -15.62
N LYS A 53 -8.78 -16.25 -14.35
CA LYS A 53 -9.08 -14.85 -14.00
C LYS A 53 -8.00 -13.89 -14.47
N ALA A 54 -6.73 -14.26 -14.28
CA ALA A 54 -5.58 -13.52 -14.77
C ALA A 54 -5.56 -13.49 -16.29
N GLY A 55 -5.91 -14.59 -16.97
CA GLY A 55 -5.92 -14.68 -18.43
C GLY A 55 -4.55 -14.49 -19.07
N ARG A 56 -4.53 -14.18 -20.37
CA ARG A 56 -3.32 -13.91 -21.17
C ARG A 56 -3.07 -12.40 -21.29
N GLY A 57 -1.84 -12.00 -21.55
CA GLY A 57 -1.46 -10.59 -21.72
C GLY A 57 -0.20 -10.25 -20.95
N THR A 58 0.08 -8.96 -20.80
CA THR A 58 1.20 -8.48 -19.97
C THR A 58 0.93 -8.73 -18.50
N ASP A 59 1.98 -8.64 -17.67
CA ASP A 59 1.82 -8.82 -16.22
C ASP A 59 0.88 -7.76 -15.63
N PHE A 60 1.00 -6.51 -16.09
CA PHE A 60 0.06 -5.44 -15.73
C PHE A 60 -1.40 -5.80 -16.06
N GLU A 61 -1.70 -6.23 -17.29
CA GLU A 61 -3.07 -6.58 -17.70
C GLU A 61 -3.64 -7.74 -16.87
N ARG A 62 -2.81 -8.75 -16.61
CA ARG A 62 -3.15 -9.92 -15.81
C ARG A 62 -3.41 -9.56 -14.35
N ALA A 63 -2.54 -8.74 -13.75
CA ALA A 63 -2.68 -8.27 -12.37
C ALA A 63 -3.88 -7.33 -12.19
N VAL A 64 -4.16 -6.44 -13.16
CA VAL A 64 -5.36 -5.58 -13.16
C VAL A 64 -6.63 -6.42 -13.22
N ARG A 65 -6.68 -7.50 -14.01
CA ARG A 65 -7.83 -8.41 -14.04
C ARG A 65 -8.03 -9.14 -12.72
N LEU A 66 -6.96 -9.61 -12.08
CA LEU A 66 -7.04 -10.18 -10.73
C LEU A 66 -7.58 -9.15 -9.73
N MET A 67 -6.99 -7.96 -9.67
CA MET A 67 -7.43 -6.87 -8.80
C MET A 67 -8.91 -6.53 -9.00
N ARG A 68 -9.33 -6.30 -10.25
CA ARG A 68 -10.73 -5.96 -10.58
C ARG A 68 -11.71 -7.10 -10.33
N HIS A 69 -11.23 -8.35 -10.32
CA HIS A 69 -12.06 -9.49 -9.95
C HIS A 69 -12.37 -9.52 -8.45
N PHE A 70 -11.36 -9.31 -7.61
CA PHE A 70 -11.49 -9.43 -6.16
C PHE A 70 -11.97 -8.14 -5.49
N ALA A 71 -11.40 -6.99 -5.84
CA ALA A 71 -11.62 -5.71 -5.14
C ALA A 71 -13.09 -5.37 -4.89
N PRO A 72 -14.03 -5.53 -5.85
CA PRO A 72 -15.44 -5.20 -5.63
C PRO A 72 -16.15 -6.06 -4.59
N LYS A 73 -15.60 -7.24 -4.27
CA LYS A 73 -16.19 -8.22 -3.34
C LYS A 73 -15.52 -8.20 -1.96
N LEU A 74 -14.33 -7.62 -1.84
CA LEU A 74 -13.63 -7.52 -0.57
C LEU A 74 -14.10 -6.26 0.18
N LYS A 75 -14.96 -6.43 1.18
CA LYS A 75 -15.40 -5.31 2.04
C LYS A 75 -14.22 -4.69 2.77
N HIS A 76 -14.08 -3.37 2.69
CA HIS A 76 -13.04 -2.67 3.45
C HIS A 76 -13.48 -2.42 4.89
N LYS A 77 -12.61 -2.76 5.84
CA LYS A 77 -12.77 -2.48 7.27
C LYS A 77 -11.43 -2.04 7.84
N GLY A 78 -11.24 -0.72 8.02
CA GLY A 78 -9.96 -0.14 8.45
C GLY A 78 -9.54 -0.54 9.87
N ASP A 79 -10.51 -0.75 10.76
CA ASP A 79 -10.34 -1.17 12.16
C ASP A 79 -10.31 -2.69 12.35
N TYR A 80 -10.09 -3.46 11.27
CA TYR A 80 -9.90 -4.90 11.33
C TYR A 80 -8.67 -5.26 12.19
N ASP A 81 -8.86 -6.18 13.14
CA ASP A 81 -7.93 -6.54 14.22
C ASP A 81 -6.82 -7.51 13.79
N ASN A 82 -6.87 -8.05 12.57
CA ASN A 82 -5.85 -8.95 12.00
C ASN A 82 -5.69 -10.28 12.76
N GLN A 83 -6.80 -10.82 13.27
CA GLN A 83 -6.87 -12.13 13.90
C GLN A 83 -6.73 -13.31 12.93
N ILE A 84 -7.02 -13.11 11.63
CA ILE A 84 -6.83 -14.15 10.61
C ILE A 84 -5.39 -14.15 10.13
N GLU A 85 -4.85 -15.34 9.90
CA GLU A 85 -3.52 -15.52 9.33
C GLU A 85 -3.35 -14.70 8.06
N ARG A 86 -2.21 -14.03 7.95
CA ARG A 86 -1.94 -13.08 6.88
C ARG A 86 -1.43 -13.79 5.61
N ASN A 87 -2.28 -14.65 5.06
CA ASN A 87 -2.08 -15.33 3.79
C ASN A 87 -3.40 -15.36 2.99
N SER A 88 -3.32 -15.50 1.67
CA SER A 88 -4.47 -15.32 0.79
C SER A 88 -5.50 -16.43 0.89
N LEU A 89 -5.08 -17.66 1.24
CA LEU A 89 -6.02 -18.77 1.43
C LEU A 89 -6.96 -18.45 2.61
N ALA A 90 -6.39 -18.19 3.79
CA ALA A 90 -7.16 -17.87 4.99
C ALA A 90 -7.96 -16.57 4.85
N LEU A 91 -7.36 -15.53 4.26
CA LEU A 91 -8.03 -14.24 4.10
C LEU A 91 -9.19 -14.31 3.10
N LEU A 92 -9.04 -14.98 1.96
CA LEU A 92 -10.12 -15.11 0.97
C LEU A 92 -11.26 -15.99 1.52
N GLU A 93 -10.98 -17.07 2.23
CA GLU A 93 -12.01 -17.83 2.95
C GLU A 93 -12.78 -16.95 3.95
N TYR A 94 -12.07 -16.07 4.65
CA TYR A 94 -12.66 -15.20 5.64
C TYR A 94 -13.53 -14.08 5.06
N CYS A 95 -13.07 -13.37 4.01
CA CYS A 95 -13.75 -12.15 3.54
C CYS A 95 -14.28 -12.20 2.10
N TYR A 96 -13.77 -13.10 1.25
CA TYR A 96 -14.27 -13.25 -0.11
C TYR A 96 -15.43 -14.24 -0.19
N GLU A 97 -15.33 -15.35 0.54
CA GLU A 97 -16.39 -16.37 0.62
C GLU A 97 -17.51 -15.97 1.61
N LYS A 98 -17.22 -15.05 2.54
CA LYS A 98 -18.16 -14.49 3.52
C LYS A 98 -18.19 -12.94 3.44
N PRO A 99 -18.96 -12.36 2.50
CA PRO A 99 -18.89 -10.93 2.16
C PRO A 99 -19.23 -9.95 3.30
N GLU A 100 -19.86 -10.42 4.37
CA GLU A 100 -20.13 -9.65 5.58
C GLU A 100 -18.85 -9.24 6.32
N ASN A 101 -17.81 -10.05 6.20
CA ASN A 101 -16.51 -9.87 6.83
C ASN A 101 -15.66 -8.89 6.02
N GLY A 102 -15.20 -7.84 6.68
CA GLY A 102 -14.30 -6.85 6.10
C GLY A 102 -12.88 -6.97 6.61
N ILE A 103 -11.93 -6.58 5.78
CA ILE A 103 -10.49 -6.54 6.10
C ILE A 103 -9.87 -5.18 5.72
N ASN A 104 -8.76 -4.83 6.36
CA ASN A 104 -8.03 -3.59 6.12
C ASN A 104 -7.14 -3.65 4.85
N CYS A 105 -6.52 -2.52 4.49
CA CYS A 105 -5.67 -2.37 3.32
C CYS A 105 -4.45 -3.31 3.33
N LEU A 106 -3.86 -3.56 4.50
CA LEU A 106 -2.71 -4.47 4.69
C LEU A 106 -3.00 -5.89 4.18
N ASN A 107 -4.17 -6.42 4.51
CA ASN A 107 -4.59 -7.77 4.11
C ASN A 107 -5.08 -7.80 2.67
N LYS A 108 -5.74 -6.75 2.19
CA LYS A 108 -6.11 -6.62 0.77
C LYS A 108 -4.88 -6.60 -0.15
N ALA A 109 -3.83 -5.86 0.22
CA ALA A 109 -2.57 -5.86 -0.50
C ALA A 109 -1.87 -7.24 -0.46
N LYS A 110 -1.98 -7.96 0.66
CA LYS A 110 -1.44 -9.33 0.77
C LYS A 110 -2.12 -10.28 -0.20
N ILE A 111 -3.46 -10.24 -0.25
CA ILE A 111 -4.25 -11.03 -1.21
C ILE A 111 -3.77 -10.78 -2.64
N LEU A 112 -3.64 -9.51 -3.05
CA LEU A 112 -3.24 -9.20 -4.41
C LEU A 112 -1.82 -9.66 -4.72
N ALA A 113 -0.87 -9.40 -3.81
CA ALA A 113 0.53 -9.78 -4.00
C ALA A 113 0.69 -11.29 -4.20
N GLU A 114 0.10 -12.10 -3.33
CA GLU A 114 0.19 -13.56 -3.44
C GLU A 114 -0.63 -14.11 -4.62
N CYS A 115 -1.80 -13.55 -4.93
CA CYS A 115 -2.53 -13.94 -6.15
C CYS A 115 -1.70 -13.68 -7.41
N CYS A 116 -0.94 -12.57 -7.46
CA CYS A 116 -0.04 -12.27 -8.56
C CYS A 116 1.13 -13.25 -8.60
N MET A 117 1.80 -13.49 -7.46
CA MET A 117 2.92 -14.42 -7.36
C MET A 117 2.52 -15.85 -7.75
N ALA A 118 1.32 -16.30 -7.37
CA ALA A 118 0.78 -17.61 -7.70
C ALA A 118 0.54 -17.82 -9.22
N VAL A 119 0.37 -16.74 -9.98
CA VAL A 119 0.30 -16.79 -11.45
C VAL A 119 1.63 -16.39 -12.12
N GLY A 120 2.72 -16.31 -11.38
CA GLY A 120 4.06 -16.00 -11.90
C GLY A 120 4.30 -14.52 -12.20
N ILE A 121 3.55 -13.62 -11.55
CA ILE A 121 3.79 -12.16 -11.61
C ILE A 121 4.53 -11.75 -10.35
N LYS A 122 5.75 -11.24 -10.50
CA LYS A 122 6.54 -10.74 -9.39
C LYS A 122 5.81 -9.57 -8.73
N ALA A 123 5.47 -9.73 -7.45
CA ALA A 123 4.69 -8.74 -6.70
C ALA A 123 5.19 -8.57 -5.27
N ARG A 124 4.88 -7.44 -4.64
CA ARG A 124 5.19 -7.15 -3.22
C ARG A 124 4.18 -6.18 -2.62
N ARG A 125 4.08 -6.15 -1.30
CA ARG A 125 3.38 -5.08 -0.59
C ARG A 125 4.28 -3.89 -0.35
N ILE A 126 3.70 -2.69 -0.42
CA ILE A 126 4.33 -1.46 0.05
C ILE A 126 3.35 -0.75 0.98
N ALA A 127 3.77 -0.52 2.22
CA ALA A 127 3.08 0.41 3.08
C ALA A 127 3.57 1.83 2.73
N ILE A 128 2.63 2.66 2.32
CA ILE A 128 2.82 4.08 2.06
C ILE A 128 2.39 4.82 3.34
N MET A 129 3.34 5.53 3.95
CA MET A 129 3.19 6.08 5.29
C MET A 129 3.13 7.62 5.30
N PRO A 130 2.30 8.22 6.17
CA PRO A 130 2.18 9.67 6.27
C PRO A 130 3.33 10.32 7.05
N TYR A 131 3.50 11.63 6.85
CA TYR A 131 4.46 12.43 7.63
C TYR A 131 4.00 12.66 9.08
N SER A 132 2.72 12.99 9.26
CA SER A 132 2.20 13.46 10.55
C SER A 132 2.13 12.32 11.57
N PRO A 133 2.69 12.49 12.79
CA PRO A 133 2.48 11.54 13.87
C PRO A 133 1.05 11.59 14.42
N TYR A 134 0.24 12.57 14.03
CA TYR A 134 -1.15 12.68 14.46
C TYR A 134 -2.14 11.98 13.51
N ASP A 135 -1.62 11.31 12.47
CA ASP A 135 -2.45 10.54 11.56
C ASP A 135 -2.85 9.19 12.19
N PHE A 136 -4.15 8.89 12.16
CA PHE A 136 -4.63 7.58 12.63
C PHE A 136 -4.48 6.50 11.56
N ASP A 137 -4.27 6.90 10.31
CA ASP A 137 -4.39 6.05 9.14
C ASP A 137 -3.15 6.09 8.27
N ASN A 138 -2.84 4.94 7.69
CA ASN A 138 -1.84 4.77 6.64
C ASN A 138 -2.40 3.82 5.59
N HIS A 139 -1.74 3.74 4.43
CA HIS A 139 -2.23 2.87 3.37
C HIS A 139 -1.22 1.80 2.98
N VAL A 140 -1.71 0.66 2.49
CA VAL A 140 -0.88 -0.44 2.01
C VAL A 140 -1.39 -0.88 0.64
N VAL A 141 -0.49 -0.89 -0.33
CA VAL A 141 -0.76 -1.21 -1.73
C VAL A 141 0.11 -2.37 -2.19
N THR A 142 -0.13 -2.86 -3.39
CA THR A 142 0.71 -3.87 -4.05
C THR A 142 1.49 -3.23 -5.18
N GLU A 143 2.75 -3.58 -5.35
CA GLU A 143 3.46 -3.35 -6.60
C GLU A 143 3.69 -4.66 -7.34
N ILE A 144 3.52 -4.63 -8.65
CA ILE A 144 3.91 -5.71 -9.57
C ILE A 144 5.04 -5.24 -10.47
N TYR A 145 5.91 -6.15 -10.90
CA TYR A 145 6.91 -5.85 -11.93
C TYR A 145 6.37 -6.31 -13.29
N ASP A 146 6.18 -5.37 -14.22
CA ASP A 146 5.75 -5.68 -15.58
C ASP A 146 6.96 -5.90 -16.48
N LEU A 147 7.21 -7.16 -16.87
CA LEU A 147 8.40 -7.52 -17.65
C LEU A 147 8.46 -6.81 -19.01
N LYS A 148 7.29 -6.55 -19.62
CA LYS A 148 7.20 -5.87 -20.91
C LYS A 148 7.68 -4.42 -20.81
N ARG A 149 7.27 -3.70 -19.76
CA ARG A 149 7.69 -2.31 -19.49
C ARG A 149 9.00 -2.20 -18.72
N LYS A 150 9.48 -3.29 -18.13
CA LYS A 150 10.69 -3.35 -17.28
C LYS A 150 10.62 -2.38 -16.10
N LYS A 151 9.44 -2.24 -15.48
CA LYS A 151 9.24 -1.34 -14.34
C LYS A 151 8.25 -1.91 -13.33
N TRP A 152 8.30 -1.36 -12.13
CA TRP A 152 7.29 -1.56 -11.09
C TRP A 152 6.03 -0.73 -11.38
N ILE A 153 4.88 -1.25 -10.98
CA ILE A 153 3.57 -0.60 -11.13
C ILE A 153 2.78 -0.83 -9.84
N MET A 154 2.23 0.24 -9.28
CA MET A 154 1.35 0.20 -8.12
C MET A 154 -0.08 -0.17 -8.52
N LEU A 155 -0.64 -1.14 -7.79
CA LEU A 155 -2.03 -1.56 -7.84
C LEU A 155 -2.62 -1.51 -6.42
N ASP A 156 -3.82 -0.97 -6.29
CA ASP A 156 -4.51 -0.87 -5.01
C ASP A 156 -5.79 -1.70 -4.99
N MET A 157 -5.75 -2.84 -4.29
CA MET A 157 -6.90 -3.72 -4.07
C MET A 157 -8.03 -3.07 -3.26
N THR A 158 -7.75 -2.01 -2.50
CA THR A 158 -8.74 -1.30 -1.68
C THR A 158 -9.69 -0.49 -2.55
N THR A 159 -9.14 0.28 -3.49
CA THR A 159 -9.90 1.11 -4.45
C THR A 159 -10.17 0.37 -5.77
N GLY A 160 -9.48 -0.75 -5.99
CA GLY A 160 -9.42 -1.47 -7.27
C GLY A 160 -8.80 -0.64 -8.38
N GLY A 161 -7.91 0.29 -8.03
CA GLY A 161 -7.33 1.29 -8.93
C GLY A 161 -5.81 1.23 -9.06
N TYR A 162 -5.30 2.04 -9.97
CA TYR A 162 -3.87 2.26 -10.22
C TYR A 162 -3.66 3.68 -10.76
N TYR A 163 -2.46 4.24 -10.60
CA TYR A 163 -2.16 5.57 -11.12
C TYR A 163 -1.68 5.55 -12.56
N ILE A 164 -2.01 6.63 -13.28
CA ILE A 164 -1.44 6.95 -14.58
C ILE A 164 -0.93 8.40 -14.61
N ASP A 165 0.00 8.68 -15.52
CA ASP A 165 0.41 10.03 -15.91
C ASP A 165 -0.35 10.55 -17.15
N GLU A 166 0.10 11.67 -17.71
CA GLU A 166 -0.50 12.31 -18.88
C GLU A 166 -0.40 11.47 -20.16
N GLU A 167 0.67 10.68 -20.31
CA GLU A 167 0.85 9.68 -21.38
C GLU A 167 0.04 8.40 -21.16
N ARG A 168 -0.66 8.29 -20.03
CA ARG A 168 -1.41 7.11 -19.58
C ARG A 168 -0.54 5.91 -19.23
N GLU A 169 0.73 6.16 -18.89
CA GLU A 169 1.61 5.11 -18.41
C GLU A 169 1.30 4.80 -16.94
N PRO A 170 1.17 3.51 -16.57
CA PRO A 170 0.96 3.12 -15.20
C PRO A 170 2.23 3.34 -14.35
N LEU A 171 2.04 3.78 -13.11
CA LEU A 171 3.11 4.28 -12.26
C LEU A 171 3.38 3.36 -11.06
N SER A 172 4.66 3.27 -10.65
CA SER A 172 5.10 2.74 -9.36
C SER A 172 4.82 3.71 -8.21
N CYS A 173 4.92 3.24 -6.96
CA CYS A 173 4.83 4.11 -5.78
C CYS A 173 5.85 5.25 -5.82
N LEU A 174 7.09 4.97 -6.26
CA LEU A 174 8.15 5.98 -6.33
C LEU A 174 7.85 7.05 -7.40
N GLU A 175 7.42 6.64 -8.59
CA GLU A 175 7.05 7.58 -9.66
C GLU A 175 5.84 8.42 -9.27
N ILE A 176 4.83 7.83 -8.62
CA ILE A 176 3.67 8.58 -8.10
C ILE A 176 4.16 9.64 -7.11
N ARG A 177 5.02 9.27 -6.15
CA ARG A 177 5.57 10.21 -5.18
C ARG A 177 6.34 11.35 -5.86
N GLN A 178 7.19 11.03 -6.85
CA GLN A 178 7.98 12.04 -7.59
C GLN A 178 7.07 13.01 -8.35
N LYS A 179 6.09 12.50 -9.08
CA LYS A 179 5.10 13.33 -9.80
C LYS A 179 4.29 14.20 -8.85
N LEU A 180 3.81 13.63 -7.74
CA LEU A 180 3.08 14.38 -6.72
C LEU A 180 3.96 15.48 -6.09
N ALA A 181 5.23 15.20 -5.78
CA ALA A 181 6.16 16.21 -5.27
C ALA A 181 6.37 17.36 -6.27
N GLY A 182 6.52 17.05 -7.56
CA GLY A 182 6.62 18.04 -8.64
C GLY A 182 5.30 18.71 -9.03
N GLN A 183 4.17 18.30 -8.45
CA GLN A 183 2.82 18.62 -8.93
C GLN A 183 2.63 18.36 -10.44
N GLU A 184 3.32 17.35 -10.96
CA GLU A 184 3.09 16.84 -12.31
C GLU A 184 1.74 16.13 -12.39
N LEU A 185 1.13 16.16 -13.58
CA LEU A 185 -0.17 15.57 -13.78
C LEU A 185 -0.10 14.04 -13.67
N CYS A 186 -0.71 13.51 -12.61
CA CYS A 186 -0.98 12.09 -12.44
C CYS A 186 -2.27 11.91 -11.63
N SER A 187 -2.99 10.81 -11.86
CA SER A 187 -4.17 10.50 -11.06
C SER A 187 -4.50 9.01 -11.06
N ILE A 188 -5.21 8.58 -10.02
CA ILE A 188 -5.75 7.24 -9.94
C ILE A 188 -6.88 7.01 -10.95
N VAL A 189 -6.88 5.83 -11.57
CA VAL A 189 -8.01 5.24 -12.30
C VAL A 189 -8.69 4.25 -11.37
N LEU A 190 -9.88 4.60 -10.85
CA LEU A 190 -10.62 3.73 -9.92
C LEU A 190 -11.29 2.54 -10.64
N ALA A 191 -11.70 1.51 -9.90
CA ALA A 191 -12.21 0.24 -10.45
C ALA A 191 -13.33 0.38 -11.51
N ARG A 192 -14.19 1.40 -11.38
CA ARG A 192 -15.34 1.65 -12.26
C ARG A 192 -15.11 2.79 -13.25
N GLN A 193 -13.91 3.36 -13.28
CA GLN A 193 -13.55 4.44 -14.19
C GLN A 193 -12.84 3.87 -15.42
N SER A 194 -13.16 4.43 -16.59
CA SER A 194 -12.35 4.26 -17.78
C SER A 194 -11.12 5.17 -17.69
N MET A 195 -10.06 4.76 -18.40
CA MET A 195 -8.87 5.56 -18.61
C MET A 195 -9.20 6.72 -19.58
N VAL A 196 -9.85 7.76 -19.05
CA VAL A 196 -9.98 9.06 -19.72
C VAL A 196 -8.68 9.85 -19.57
N ASP A 197 -8.62 11.09 -20.05
CA ASP A 197 -7.42 11.91 -19.87
C ASP A 197 -7.13 12.18 -18.39
N ALA A 198 -5.83 12.27 -18.06
CA ALA A 198 -5.35 12.39 -16.68
C ALA A 198 -5.87 13.65 -15.98
N LYS A 199 -6.12 14.74 -16.72
CA LYS A 199 -6.65 15.99 -16.16
C LYS A 199 -8.09 15.82 -15.68
N THR A 200 -8.92 15.15 -16.45
CA THR A 200 -10.29 14.81 -16.04
C THR A 200 -10.30 13.91 -14.80
N LEU A 201 -9.43 12.89 -14.76
CA LEU A 201 -9.30 12.03 -13.57
C LEU A 201 -8.82 12.82 -12.36
N PHE A 202 -7.82 13.67 -12.53
CA PHE A 202 -7.25 14.49 -11.46
C PHE A 202 -8.29 15.37 -10.78
N GLU A 203 -9.12 16.06 -11.57
CA GLU A 203 -10.19 16.91 -11.03
C GLU A 203 -11.32 16.12 -10.36
N ARG A 204 -11.60 14.90 -10.83
CA ARG A 204 -12.64 14.01 -10.28
C ARG A 204 -12.19 13.34 -8.98
N ASN A 205 -10.93 12.94 -8.93
CA ASN A 205 -10.36 12.10 -7.88
C ASN A 205 -9.44 12.92 -6.96
N LEU A 206 -9.67 14.22 -6.82
CA LEU A 206 -8.81 15.12 -6.04
C LEU A 206 -8.68 14.71 -4.57
N GLU A 207 -9.75 14.18 -3.99
CA GLU A 207 -9.74 13.62 -2.63
C GLU A 207 -8.77 12.43 -2.52
N ASP A 208 -8.89 11.47 -3.44
CA ASP A 208 -7.99 10.33 -3.50
C ASP A 208 -6.55 10.81 -3.73
N ASN A 209 -6.31 11.71 -4.69
CA ASN A 209 -4.98 12.24 -4.96
C ASN A 209 -4.37 12.90 -3.72
N ALA A 210 -5.15 13.66 -2.94
CA ALA A 210 -4.70 14.22 -1.66
C ALA A 210 -4.41 13.11 -0.64
N TYR A 211 -5.25 12.08 -0.55
CA TYR A 211 -5.06 10.94 0.34
C TYR A 211 -3.80 10.13 0.01
N TYR A 212 -3.50 9.86 -1.27
CA TYR A 212 -2.24 9.21 -1.64
C TYR A 212 -1.05 10.13 -1.39
N ALA A 213 -1.14 11.43 -1.71
CA ALA A 213 -0.06 12.39 -1.41
C ALA A 213 0.27 12.41 0.09
N LYS A 214 -0.75 12.43 0.96
CA LYS A 214 -0.61 12.33 2.43
C LYS A 214 0.25 11.14 2.82
N ASN A 215 0.00 9.99 2.21
CA ASN A 215 0.60 8.70 2.57
C ASN A 215 1.90 8.39 1.79
N MET A 216 2.36 9.20 0.85
CA MET A 216 3.58 8.91 0.07
C MET A 216 4.87 9.45 0.71
N PHE A 217 4.87 9.74 2.02
CA PHE A 217 6.00 10.42 2.65
C PHE A 217 7.22 9.50 2.82
N TYR A 218 7.02 8.33 3.41
CA TYR A 218 8.01 7.27 3.52
C TYR A 218 7.39 5.91 3.24
N PHE A 219 8.23 4.90 2.99
CA PHE A 219 7.81 3.56 2.62
C PHE A 219 8.30 2.52 3.61
N ILE A 220 7.48 1.50 3.81
CA ILE A 220 7.88 0.27 4.49
C ILE A 220 7.59 -0.90 3.53
N VAL A 221 8.59 -1.77 3.35
CA VAL A 221 8.48 -2.94 2.49
C VAL A 221 8.86 -4.20 3.27
N ASP A 222 8.21 -5.31 2.98
CA ASP A 222 8.59 -6.59 3.58
C ASP A 222 9.92 -7.08 2.98
N GLU A 223 10.79 -7.68 3.81
CA GLU A 223 12.04 -8.28 3.36
C GLU A 223 11.78 -9.47 2.41
N TYR A 224 10.74 -10.27 2.71
CA TYR A 224 10.30 -11.40 1.91
C TYR A 224 8.91 -11.14 1.35
N SER A 225 8.80 -11.17 0.02
CA SER A 225 7.54 -11.36 -0.67
C SER A 225 7.31 -12.86 -0.88
N SER A 226 6.65 -13.47 0.10
CA SER A 226 6.36 -14.91 0.15
C SER A 226 4.88 -15.19 0.37
N PHE A 227 4.49 -16.47 0.41
CA PHE A 227 3.22 -16.86 1.04
C PHE A 227 3.32 -16.65 2.56
N GLY A 228 2.27 -16.07 3.17
CA GLY A 228 2.27 -15.76 4.60
C GLY A 228 3.25 -14.66 5.01
N GLU A 229 3.56 -14.53 6.30
CA GLU A 229 4.53 -13.54 6.80
C GLU A 229 5.90 -14.16 7.01
N LYS A 230 6.95 -13.46 6.56
CA LYS A 230 8.34 -13.91 6.72
C LYS A 230 9.29 -12.72 6.79
N GLY A 231 10.33 -12.86 7.61
CA GLY A 231 11.41 -11.90 7.79
C GLY A 231 10.98 -10.59 8.45
N ASP A 232 11.85 -9.59 8.35
CA ASP A 232 11.61 -8.26 8.89
C ASP A 232 11.08 -7.31 7.79
N ARG A 233 11.09 -6.02 8.06
CA ARG A 233 10.70 -4.95 7.15
C ARG A 233 11.84 -3.96 6.96
N PHE A 234 11.95 -3.47 5.75
CA PHE A 234 12.85 -2.40 5.39
C PHE A 234 12.13 -1.06 5.33
N PHE A 235 12.85 0.00 5.67
CA PHE A 235 12.38 1.37 5.70
C PHE A 235 13.10 2.18 4.62
N ILE A 236 12.33 2.99 3.89
CA ILE A 236 12.85 3.98 2.94
C ILE A 236 12.22 5.32 3.29
N ALA A 237 13.04 6.26 3.77
CA ALA A 237 12.55 7.52 4.33
C ALA A 237 13.40 8.71 3.90
N PRO A 238 12.84 9.94 3.92
CA PRO A 238 13.62 11.15 3.69
C PRO A 238 14.83 11.31 4.63
N GLN A 239 15.90 11.96 4.15
CA GLN A 239 17.21 12.02 4.82
C GLN A 239 17.18 12.52 6.26
N HIS A 240 16.23 13.38 6.62
CA HIS A 240 16.11 13.99 7.94
C HIS A 240 14.92 13.47 8.75
N PHE A 241 14.29 12.38 8.31
CA PHE A 241 13.13 11.82 8.99
C PHE A 241 13.46 10.58 9.83
N ASP A 242 13.16 10.66 11.12
CA ASP A 242 13.28 9.56 12.06
C ASP A 242 11.96 8.78 12.13
N CYS A 243 11.90 7.67 11.39
CA CYS A 243 10.73 6.78 11.36
C CYS A 243 10.40 6.19 12.74
N GLN A 244 11.41 5.87 13.56
CA GLN A 244 11.20 5.26 14.86
C GLN A 244 10.54 6.27 15.80
N LYS A 245 11.11 7.48 15.87
CA LYS A 245 10.54 8.59 16.66
C LYS A 245 9.14 8.96 16.18
N ALA A 246 8.90 9.02 14.87
CA ALA A 246 7.59 9.31 14.32
C ALA A 246 6.54 8.26 14.74
N MET A 247 6.91 6.97 14.70
CA MET A 247 6.02 5.88 15.14
C MET A 247 5.75 5.92 16.65
N ILE A 248 6.77 6.19 17.47
CA ILE A 248 6.64 6.36 18.92
C ILE A 248 5.65 7.50 19.21
N ASN A 249 5.86 8.67 18.61
CA ASN A 249 4.96 9.82 18.78
C ASN A 249 3.53 9.50 18.34
N ASN A 250 3.36 8.72 17.26
CA ASN A 250 2.03 8.29 16.80
C ASN A 250 1.32 7.39 17.81
N LEU A 251 2.03 6.42 18.37
CA LEU A 251 1.47 5.49 19.35
C LEU A 251 1.13 6.20 20.67
N GLU A 252 1.98 7.14 21.11
CA GLU A 252 1.68 8.01 22.27
C GLU A 252 0.43 8.86 22.04
N TYR A 253 0.32 9.47 20.86
CA TYR A 253 -0.87 10.23 20.47
C TYR A 253 -2.13 9.34 20.43
N LYS A 254 -2.04 8.15 19.82
CA LYS A 254 -3.15 7.17 19.78
C LYS A 254 -3.59 6.74 21.18
N LEU A 255 -2.65 6.54 22.11
CA LEU A 255 -2.98 6.25 23.50
C LEU A 255 -3.70 7.41 24.18
N LYS A 256 -3.20 8.64 24.01
CA LYS A 256 -3.84 9.84 24.58
C LYS A 256 -5.26 10.01 24.04
N ALA A 257 -5.41 10.05 22.72
CA ALA A 257 -6.71 10.21 22.08
C ALA A 257 -7.65 9.03 22.36
N GLY A 258 -7.12 7.81 22.47
CA GLY A 258 -7.88 6.62 22.81
C GLY A 258 -8.47 6.69 24.23
N ARG A 259 -7.71 7.21 25.21
CA ARG A 259 -8.21 7.45 26.57
C ARG A 259 -9.31 8.52 26.58
N GLU A 260 -9.09 9.63 25.89
CA GLU A 260 -10.08 10.73 25.79
C GLU A 260 -11.39 10.25 25.14
N LYS A 261 -11.32 9.33 24.18
CA LYS A 261 -12.48 8.73 23.51
C LYS A 261 -13.10 7.53 24.25
N GLY A 262 -12.53 7.13 25.39
CA GLY A 262 -13.03 5.98 26.16
C GLY A 262 -12.88 4.63 25.44
N LEU A 263 -11.81 4.43 24.68
CA LEU A 263 -11.54 3.14 24.02
C LEU A 263 -11.36 2.01 25.05
N PRO A 264 -11.72 0.76 24.69
CA PRO A 264 -11.62 -0.36 25.61
C PRO A 264 -10.20 -0.56 26.18
N PRO A 265 -10.06 -0.94 27.46
CA PRO A 265 -8.76 -1.11 28.11
C PRO A 265 -7.81 -2.07 27.38
N GLU A 266 -8.34 -3.10 26.73
CA GLU A 266 -7.58 -4.07 25.93
C GLU A 266 -6.92 -3.42 24.70
N VAL A 267 -7.61 -2.51 24.02
CA VAL A 267 -7.07 -1.76 22.87
C VAL A 267 -5.95 -0.84 23.33
N LEU A 268 -6.13 -0.17 24.47
CA LEU A 268 -5.11 0.69 25.08
C LEU A 268 -3.88 -0.13 25.53
N ARG A 269 -4.09 -1.29 26.16
CA ARG A 269 -2.99 -2.20 26.55
C ARG A 269 -2.22 -2.74 25.36
N ALA A 270 -2.92 -3.14 24.29
CA ALA A 270 -2.29 -3.60 23.05
C ALA A 270 -1.43 -2.50 22.43
N THR A 271 -1.96 -1.27 22.36
CA THR A 271 -1.24 -0.10 21.84
C THR A 271 -0.02 0.24 22.69
N ALA A 272 -0.14 0.22 24.02
CA ALA A 272 0.98 0.46 24.94
C ALA A 272 2.07 -0.62 24.83
N THR A 273 1.67 -1.89 24.69
CA THR A 273 2.62 -2.99 24.44
C THR A 273 3.36 -2.79 23.13
N PHE A 274 2.67 -2.33 22.08
CA PHE A 274 3.30 -2.06 20.80
C PHE A 274 4.26 -0.86 20.86
N LEU A 275 3.91 0.19 21.62
CA LEU A 275 4.79 1.33 21.89
C LEU A 275 6.11 0.89 22.53
N GLU A 276 6.07 0.06 23.57
CA GLU A 276 7.30 -0.42 24.24
C GLU A 276 8.18 -1.26 23.29
N LYS A 277 7.58 -2.08 22.42
CA LYS A 277 8.32 -2.78 21.36
C LYS A 277 9.00 -1.81 20.41
N TRP A 278 8.33 -0.72 20.03
CA TRP A 278 8.89 0.29 19.13
C TRP A 278 10.02 1.10 19.73
N LYS A 279 9.99 1.40 21.04
CA LYS A 279 11.08 2.07 21.75
C LYS A 279 12.40 1.30 21.70
N GLN A 280 12.34 -0.02 21.56
CA GLN A 280 13.50 -0.92 21.54
C GLN A 280 13.88 -1.38 20.13
N ARG A 281 13.04 -1.12 19.12
CA ARG A 281 13.22 -1.65 17.76
C ARG A 281 14.36 -0.95 17.04
N LYS A 282 15.29 -1.73 16.48
CA LYS A 282 16.26 -1.21 15.50
C LYS A 282 15.66 -1.30 14.10
N LEU A 283 15.60 -0.18 13.39
CA LEU A 283 15.09 -0.15 12.02
C LEU A 283 16.20 -0.48 11.02
N CYS A 284 15.83 -1.20 9.96
CA CYS A 284 16.71 -1.48 8.83
C CYS A 284 16.33 -0.57 7.66
N TYR A 285 17.21 0.37 7.33
CA TYR A 285 17.05 1.26 6.18
C TYR A 285 17.74 0.67 4.95
N ILE A 286 17.09 0.80 3.80
CA ILE A 286 17.64 0.35 2.51
C ILE A 286 17.57 1.48 1.47
N ASN A 287 18.47 1.42 0.49
CA ASN A 287 18.50 2.41 -0.59
C ASN A 287 17.27 2.27 -1.50
N LEU A 288 16.78 3.39 -2.05
CA LEU A 288 15.71 3.42 -3.07
C LEU A 288 15.98 2.45 -4.22
N LYS A 289 17.22 2.47 -4.73
CA LYS A 289 17.69 1.58 -5.80
C LYS A 289 17.63 0.10 -5.43
N SER A 290 17.46 -0.29 -4.18
CA SER A 290 17.28 -1.70 -3.79
C SER A 290 15.84 -2.17 -3.96
N VAL A 291 14.90 -1.23 -4.05
CA VAL A 291 13.47 -1.47 -4.18
C VAL A 291 13.01 -1.24 -5.61
N TRP A 292 13.36 -0.10 -6.21
CA TRP A 292 12.97 0.27 -7.57
C TRP A 292 14.18 0.24 -8.52
N ARG A 293 14.46 -0.95 -9.08
CA ARG A 293 15.38 -1.19 -10.21
C ARG A 293 14.62 -1.54 -11.48
#